data_AF-A0A5E4I0Z0-F1
#
_entry.id   AF-A0A5E4I0Z0-F1
#
_cell.length_a   1.000
_cell.length_b   1.000
_cell.length_c   1.000
_cell.angle_alpha   90.00
_cell.angle_beta   90.00
_cell.angle_gamma   90.00
#
_symmetry.space_group_name_H-M   'P 1'
#
loop_
_entity.id
_entity.type
_entity.pdbx_description
1 polymer ?
#
loop_
_entity_poly.entity_id
_entity_poly.type
_entity_poly.pdbx_seq_one_letter_code
_entity_poly.pdbx_strand_id
1 'polypeptide(L)'
;MSENKPMTDEELAQMREDKENEKLKCVCCEQEVPRKDMTNTDAGDNICLTCFDEAEPIATVIYDDHKDDPVRITEYHNPTPFVIAYHRTDGWRGYYEVTGHKGWAHVHDDNILSHSEDSKDLKSFNDKIQLFCKTEGIETAVIICRSSNLFSSGYDFFVKEHKAAEVMEFIKGLKNSGMRDPVKYNSEAITGVPYSQQTEKDKQLVLAAALVKSGVTPEQAVGTLKILSKVANLGKEKLPSKQAKKGKKRSS
;
A
#
# COMPACT_ATOMS: atom_id res chain seq x y z
N MET A 1 12.27 -57.00 39.59
CA MET A 1 13.18 -56.05 38.94
C MET A 1 13.06 -56.30 37.45
N SER A 2 12.27 -55.51 36.73
CA SER A 2 12.19 -55.65 35.26
C SER A 2 13.45 -55.02 34.67
N GLU A 3 14.27 -55.83 34.03
CA GLU A 3 15.43 -55.36 33.28
C GLU A 3 14.94 -54.51 32.10
N ASN A 4 15.23 -53.20 32.11
CA ASN A 4 15.00 -52.34 30.96
C ASN A 4 15.99 -52.74 29.86
N LYS A 5 15.53 -53.59 28.94
CA LYS A 5 16.28 -53.92 27.74
C LYS A 5 16.40 -52.66 26.88
N PRO A 6 17.60 -52.24 26.48
CA PRO A 6 17.77 -51.09 25.59
C PRO A 6 17.15 -51.38 24.22
N MET A 7 16.45 -50.40 23.68
CA MET A 7 15.85 -50.45 22.34
C MET A 7 16.91 -50.66 21.26
N THR A 8 16.55 -51.42 20.22
CA THR A 8 17.40 -51.62 19.05
C THR A 8 17.34 -50.40 18.11
N ASP A 9 18.33 -50.27 17.23
CA ASP A 9 18.35 -49.20 16.22
C ASP A 9 17.16 -49.30 15.25
N GLU A 10 16.67 -50.52 14.97
CA GLU A 10 15.48 -50.75 14.16
C GLU A 10 14.20 -50.29 14.87
N GLU A 11 14.07 -50.56 16.18
CA GLU A 11 12.94 -50.08 16.99
C GLU A 11 12.94 -48.54 17.08
N LEU A 12 14.12 -47.92 17.22
CA LEU A 12 14.28 -46.47 17.18
C LEU A 12 13.89 -45.87 15.83
N ALA A 13 14.24 -46.52 14.71
CA ALA A 13 13.89 -46.08 13.37
C ALA A 13 12.38 -46.16 13.14
N GLN A 14 11.74 -47.28 13.52
CA GLN A 14 10.29 -47.44 13.40
C GLN A 14 9.54 -46.41 14.23
N MET A 15 9.96 -46.16 15.48
CA MET A 15 9.34 -45.14 16.33
C MET A 15 9.45 -43.72 15.74
N ARG A 16 10.54 -43.42 15.02
CA ARG A 16 10.69 -42.13 14.31
C ARG A 16 9.74 -42.03 13.12
N GLU A 17 9.67 -43.08 12.31
CA GLU A 17 8.77 -43.14 11.16
C GLU A 17 7.29 -43.05 11.58
N ASP A 18 6.90 -43.78 12.63
CA ASP A 18 5.54 -43.72 13.18
C ASP A 18 5.20 -42.30 13.65
N LYS A 19 6.16 -41.62 14.28
CA LYS A 19 6.01 -40.24 14.75
C LYS A 19 5.92 -39.24 13.59
N GLU A 20 6.68 -39.44 12.52
CA GLU A 20 6.63 -38.59 11.31
C GLU A 20 5.33 -38.78 10.51
N ASN A 21 4.76 -39.98 10.57
CA ASN A 21 3.49 -40.31 9.92
C ASN A 21 2.26 -40.06 10.81
N GLU A 22 2.45 -39.65 12.07
CA GLU A 22 1.38 -39.17 12.95
C GLU A 22 0.64 -38.04 12.24
N LYS A 23 -0.69 -38.15 12.15
CA LYS A 23 -1.51 -37.13 11.49
C LYS A 23 -1.86 -36.03 12.48
N LEU A 24 -1.66 -34.79 12.07
CA LEU A 24 -2.06 -33.61 12.82
C LEU A 24 -3.01 -32.76 11.97
N LYS A 25 -3.88 -31.99 12.64
CA LYS A 25 -4.85 -31.11 11.97
C LYS A 25 -4.20 -29.78 11.59
N CYS A 26 -4.30 -29.39 10.32
CA CYS A 26 -3.87 -28.08 9.82
C CYS A 26 -4.82 -26.98 10.31
N VAL A 27 -4.28 -25.88 10.85
CA VAL A 27 -5.08 -24.73 11.32
C VAL A 27 -5.74 -23.96 10.18
N CYS A 28 -5.19 -24.00 8.96
CA CYS A 28 -5.68 -23.27 7.80
C CYS A 28 -6.81 -24.02 7.06
N CYS A 29 -6.53 -25.23 6.57
CA CYS A 29 -7.45 -26.00 5.73
C CYS A 29 -8.22 -27.09 6.49
N GLU A 30 -7.97 -27.25 7.79
CA GLU A 30 -8.57 -28.26 8.67
C GLU A 30 -8.32 -29.73 8.29
N GLN A 31 -7.48 -30.00 7.30
CA GLN A 31 -7.13 -31.36 6.89
C GLN A 31 -6.16 -32.03 7.85
N GLU A 32 -6.27 -33.35 8.00
CA GLU A 32 -5.30 -34.18 8.72
C GLU A 32 -4.16 -34.59 7.80
N VAL A 33 -2.96 -34.11 8.12
CA VAL A 33 -1.76 -34.28 7.28
C VAL A 33 -0.66 -34.93 8.13
N PRO A 34 0.19 -35.82 7.57
CA PRO A 34 1.33 -36.38 8.29
C PRO A 34 2.25 -35.28 8.85
N ARG A 35 2.76 -35.46 10.07
CA ARG A 35 3.63 -34.50 10.77
C ARG A 35 4.82 -34.05 9.93
N LYS A 36 5.40 -34.94 9.11
CA LYS A 36 6.52 -34.62 8.21
C LYS A 36 6.17 -33.57 7.13
N ASP A 37 4.88 -33.42 6.80
CA ASP A 37 4.38 -32.47 5.81
C ASP A 37 3.75 -31.24 6.48
N MET A 38 4.17 -30.94 7.71
CA MET A 38 3.71 -29.81 8.50
C MET A 38 4.87 -28.99 9.05
N THR A 39 4.57 -27.73 9.34
CA THR A 39 5.42 -26.80 10.08
C THR A 39 4.61 -26.11 11.17
N ASN A 40 5.28 -25.35 12.04
CA ASN A 40 4.63 -24.56 13.07
C ASN A 40 4.53 -23.10 12.64
N THR A 41 3.39 -22.47 12.94
CA THR A 41 3.24 -21.01 12.87
C THR A 41 4.06 -20.35 13.99
N ASP A 42 4.27 -19.03 13.89
CA ASP A 42 4.89 -18.26 14.96
C ASP A 42 4.06 -18.29 16.27
N ALA A 43 2.76 -18.58 16.18
CA ALA A 43 1.87 -18.79 17.33
C ALA A 43 1.97 -20.19 17.94
N GLY A 44 2.68 -21.12 17.30
CA GLY A 44 2.86 -22.50 17.74
C GLY A 44 1.80 -23.49 17.25
N ASP A 45 0.92 -23.07 16.34
CA ASP A 45 -0.09 -23.94 15.72
C ASP A 45 0.51 -24.77 14.58
N ASN A 46 -0.08 -25.94 14.29
CA ASN A 46 0.35 -26.77 13.15
C ASN A 46 -0.30 -26.30 11.86
N ILE A 47 0.50 -26.12 10.80
CA ILE A 47 0.05 -25.80 9.45
C ILE A 47 0.72 -26.74 8.45
N CYS A 48 -0.03 -27.21 7.44
CA CYS A 48 0.56 -28.04 6.39
C CYS A 48 1.46 -27.19 5.47
N LEU A 49 2.50 -27.80 4.90
CA LEU A 49 3.46 -27.10 4.05
C LEU A 49 2.79 -26.42 2.85
N THR A 50 1.77 -27.03 2.25
CA THR A 50 1.01 -26.41 1.15
C THR A 50 0.36 -25.09 1.55
N CYS A 51 -0.39 -25.06 2.66
CA CYS A 51 -1.02 -23.82 3.13
C CYS A 51 0.01 -22.79 3.56
N PHE A 52 1.15 -23.21 4.09
CA PHE A 52 2.23 -22.31 4.48
C PHE A 52 2.88 -21.64 3.26
N ASP A 53 3.19 -22.42 2.22
CA ASP A 53 3.88 -21.94 1.02
C ASP A 53 2.98 -21.07 0.13
N GLU A 54 1.70 -21.44 0.03
CA GLU A 54 0.67 -20.73 -0.75
C GLU A 54 0.05 -19.54 0.00
N ALA A 55 0.43 -19.31 1.26
CA ALA A 55 -0.09 -18.19 2.04
C ALA A 55 0.20 -16.86 1.34
N GLU A 56 -0.85 -16.09 1.10
CA GLU A 56 -0.71 -14.75 0.54
C GLU A 56 -0.02 -13.81 1.54
N PRO A 57 0.95 -13.00 1.09
CA PRO A 57 1.63 -12.07 1.99
C PRO A 57 0.65 -11.00 2.49
N ILE A 58 0.65 -10.77 3.81
CA ILE A 58 -0.01 -9.61 4.41
C ILE A 58 0.83 -8.35 4.23
N ALA A 59 2.15 -8.51 4.19
CA ALA A 59 3.11 -7.49 3.83
C ALA A 59 4.35 -8.10 3.16
N THR A 60 5.03 -7.30 2.34
CA THR A 60 6.30 -7.68 1.71
C THR A 60 7.36 -6.65 2.08
N VAL A 61 8.50 -7.09 2.60
CA VAL A 61 9.63 -6.25 2.98
C VAL A 61 10.73 -6.36 1.93
N ILE A 62 11.23 -5.22 1.46
CA ILE A 62 12.28 -5.10 0.47
C ILE A 62 13.44 -4.33 1.11
N TYR A 63 14.54 -5.02 1.42
CA TYR A 63 15.76 -4.43 1.97
C TYR A 63 16.68 -3.89 0.85
N ASP A 64 17.65 -3.05 1.20
CA ASP A 64 18.60 -2.48 0.24
C ASP A 64 19.62 -3.51 -0.25
N ASP A 65 19.33 -4.15 -1.39
CA ASP A 65 20.30 -4.44 -2.47
C ASP A 65 19.73 -5.33 -3.59
N HIS A 66 18.46 -5.73 -3.57
CA HIS A 66 17.88 -6.68 -4.54
C HIS A 66 18.65 -8.02 -4.65
N LYS A 67 19.65 -8.29 -3.81
CA LYS A 67 20.36 -9.58 -3.82
C LYS A 67 19.61 -10.62 -3.00
N ASP A 68 18.89 -10.17 -1.98
CA ASP A 68 17.94 -11.00 -1.25
C ASP A 68 16.54 -10.86 -1.84
N ASP A 69 15.86 -12.00 -2.01
CA ASP A 69 14.46 -12.04 -2.42
C ASP A 69 13.59 -11.25 -1.43
N PRO A 70 12.52 -10.58 -1.89
CA PRO A 70 11.60 -9.88 -1.01
C PRO A 70 11.10 -10.80 0.11
N VAL A 71 11.19 -10.32 1.35
CA VAL A 71 10.79 -11.10 2.52
C VAL A 71 9.29 -11.00 2.69
N ARG A 72 8.60 -12.13 2.62
CA ARG A 72 7.14 -12.22 2.79
C ARG A 72 6.79 -12.33 4.27
N ILE A 73 5.90 -11.48 4.75
CA ILE A 73 5.21 -11.64 6.03
C ILE A 73 3.83 -12.20 5.73
N THR A 74 3.45 -13.29 6.38
CA THR A 74 2.13 -13.92 6.24
C THR A 74 1.41 -13.90 7.59
N GLU A 75 0.18 -14.38 7.61
CA GLU A 75 -0.57 -14.61 8.85
C GLU A 75 0.03 -15.72 9.75
N TYR A 76 0.94 -16.53 9.21
CA TYR A 76 1.54 -17.67 9.91
C TYR A 76 2.99 -17.42 10.33
N HIS A 77 3.71 -16.56 9.60
CA HIS A 77 5.14 -16.37 9.80
C HIS A 77 5.60 -14.95 9.49
N ASN A 78 6.40 -14.41 10.39
CA ASN A 78 7.03 -13.10 10.29
C ASN A 78 8.52 -13.19 10.68
N PRO A 79 9.43 -13.33 9.70
CA PRO A 79 10.87 -13.38 9.93
C PRO A 79 11.53 -11.99 10.12
N THR A 80 10.74 -10.94 10.39
CA THR A 80 11.21 -9.54 10.36
C THR A 80 10.98 -8.83 11.69
N PRO A 81 11.66 -7.69 11.96
CA PRO A 81 11.42 -6.89 13.16
C PRO A 81 10.17 -5.99 13.06
N PHE A 82 9.38 -6.10 11.99
CA PHE A 82 8.20 -5.28 11.74
C PHE A 82 6.93 -5.97 12.24
N VAL A 83 6.06 -5.22 12.91
CA VAL A 83 4.76 -5.72 13.40
C VAL A 83 3.68 -5.19 12.48
N ILE A 84 2.92 -6.11 11.88
CA ILE A 84 1.86 -5.81 10.92
C ILE A 84 0.50 -6.06 11.59
N ALA A 85 -0.42 -5.09 11.47
CA ALA A 85 -1.78 -5.21 12.01
C ALA A 85 -2.82 -4.97 10.91
N TYR A 86 -4.00 -5.58 11.04
CA TYR A 86 -5.12 -5.40 10.12
C TYR A 86 -6.12 -4.38 10.67
N HIS A 87 -6.43 -3.37 9.86
CA HIS A 87 -7.35 -2.29 10.17
C HIS A 87 -8.63 -2.47 9.36
N ARG A 88 -9.74 -2.78 10.06
CA ARG A 88 -11.06 -2.90 9.45
C ARG A 88 -11.61 -1.52 9.10
N THR A 89 -12.03 -1.33 7.86
CA THR A 89 -12.77 -0.15 7.41
C THR A 89 -14.28 -0.42 7.37
N ASP A 90 -14.67 -1.68 7.18
CA ASP A 90 -16.03 -2.19 7.38
C ASP A 90 -16.00 -3.67 7.80
N GLY A 91 -17.15 -4.36 7.73
CA GLY A 91 -17.25 -5.77 8.13
C GLY A 91 -16.39 -6.74 7.30
N TRP A 92 -16.06 -6.37 6.05
CA TRP A 92 -15.38 -7.21 5.07
C TRP A 92 -14.11 -6.58 4.49
N ARG A 93 -13.93 -5.27 4.64
CA ARG A 93 -12.83 -4.50 4.06
C ARG A 93 -11.88 -3.96 5.12
N GLY A 94 -10.66 -3.71 4.69
CA GLY A 94 -9.60 -3.21 5.54
C GLY A 94 -8.26 -3.20 4.85
N TYR A 95 -7.22 -2.87 5.59
CA TYR A 95 -5.85 -2.82 5.10
C TYR A 95 -4.88 -3.21 6.20
N TYR A 96 -3.74 -3.76 5.82
CA TYR A 96 -2.64 -3.99 6.73
C TYR A 96 -1.81 -2.71 6.87
N GLU A 97 -1.27 -2.47 8.07
CA GLU A 97 -0.33 -1.37 8.33
C GLU A 97 0.79 -1.82 9.26
N VAL A 98 1.93 -1.14 9.18
CA VAL A 98 3.05 -1.34 10.11
C VAL A 98 2.76 -0.59 11.41
N THR A 99 2.56 -1.31 12.50
CA THR A 99 2.26 -0.74 13.83
C THR A 99 3.45 -0.75 14.79
N GLY A 100 4.50 -1.47 14.44
CA GLY A 100 5.71 -1.56 15.26
C GLY A 100 6.95 -1.89 14.42
N HIS A 101 8.08 -1.36 14.83
CA HIS A 101 9.37 -1.56 14.17
C HIS A 101 10.48 -1.38 15.20
N LYS A 102 11.47 -2.29 15.21
CA LYS A 102 12.60 -2.23 16.16
C LYS A 102 13.91 -1.96 15.43
N GLY A 103 14.62 -0.88 15.79
CA GLY A 103 15.90 -0.52 15.18
C GLY A 103 15.78 0.15 13.80
N TRP A 104 14.56 0.57 13.46
CA TRP A 104 14.19 1.23 12.22
C TRP A 104 13.41 2.49 12.55
N ALA A 105 13.48 3.50 11.69
CA ALA A 105 12.68 4.71 11.77
C ALA A 105 11.82 4.83 10.51
N HIS A 106 10.52 5.03 10.72
CA HIS A 106 9.58 5.35 9.66
C HIS A 106 9.83 6.78 9.17
N VAL A 107 10.19 6.96 7.89
CA VAL A 107 10.53 8.28 7.33
C VAL A 107 9.54 8.76 6.27
N HIS A 108 8.74 7.88 5.70
CA HIS A 108 7.70 8.25 4.74
C HIS A 108 6.71 7.11 4.48
N ASP A 109 5.43 7.46 4.44
CA ASP A 109 4.30 6.65 3.99
C ASP A 109 3.64 7.22 2.72
N ASP A 110 3.09 6.33 1.89
CA ASP A 110 2.23 6.63 0.74
C ASP A 110 1.36 5.40 0.41
N ASN A 111 0.56 5.48 -0.65
CA ASN A 111 -0.18 4.34 -1.19
C ASN A 111 0.18 4.11 -2.66
N ILE A 112 0.44 2.85 -3.01
CA ILE A 112 0.58 2.43 -4.39
C ILE A 112 -0.82 2.30 -4.98
N LEU A 113 -1.13 3.12 -5.99
CA LEU A 113 -2.35 2.99 -6.79
C LEU A 113 -2.04 2.22 -8.09
N SER A 114 -2.39 0.93 -8.14
CA SER A 114 -2.06 0.07 -9.27
C SER A 114 -2.64 0.64 -10.59
N HIS A 115 -1.81 0.65 -11.63
CA HIS A 115 -2.14 1.16 -12.98
C HIS A 115 -2.44 2.68 -13.09
N SER A 116 -2.23 3.45 -12.03
CA SER A 116 -2.39 4.91 -12.02
C SER A 116 -1.19 5.63 -12.68
N GLU A 117 -1.35 6.87 -13.16
CA GLU A 117 -0.19 7.66 -13.59
C GLU A 117 0.64 8.10 -12.37
N ASP A 118 -0.03 8.27 -11.22
CA ASP A 118 0.61 8.59 -9.94
C ASP A 118 1.61 7.51 -9.49
N SER A 119 1.33 6.24 -9.77
CA SER A 119 2.24 5.13 -9.43
C SER A 119 3.64 5.28 -10.03
N LYS A 120 3.74 5.94 -11.21
CA LYS A 120 5.03 6.24 -11.85
C LYS A 120 5.79 7.33 -11.09
N ASP A 121 5.07 8.32 -10.57
CA ASP A 121 5.64 9.41 -9.78
C ASP A 121 6.13 8.87 -8.44
N LEU A 122 5.34 8.01 -7.78
CA LEU A 122 5.75 7.31 -6.56
C LEU A 122 6.98 6.43 -6.80
N LYS A 123 7.03 5.71 -7.93
CA LYS A 123 8.21 4.91 -8.28
C LYS A 123 9.44 5.81 -8.46
N SER A 124 9.33 6.90 -9.22
CA SER A 124 10.46 7.82 -9.42
C SER A 124 10.92 8.47 -8.11
N PHE A 125 9.97 8.77 -7.22
CA PHE A 125 10.23 9.28 -5.89
C PHE A 125 11.01 8.26 -5.03
N ASN A 126 10.51 7.02 -4.95
CA ASN A 126 11.18 5.92 -4.27
C ASN A 126 12.60 5.67 -4.83
N ASP A 127 12.74 5.61 -6.16
CA ASP A 127 14.04 5.37 -6.81
C ASP A 127 15.09 6.42 -6.42
N LYS A 128 14.68 7.68 -6.23
CA LYS A 128 15.60 8.75 -5.79
C LYS A 128 15.97 8.65 -4.33
N ILE A 129 15.03 8.29 -3.45
CA ILE A 129 15.33 8.04 -2.04
C ILE A 129 16.27 6.85 -1.90
N GLN A 130 15.99 5.76 -2.60
CA GLN A 130 16.84 4.57 -2.64
C GLN A 130 18.24 4.90 -3.16
N LEU A 131 18.35 5.67 -4.25
CA LEU A 131 19.66 6.10 -4.78
C LEU A 131 20.43 6.97 -3.78
N PHE A 132 19.77 7.90 -3.11
CA PHE A 132 20.37 8.71 -2.06
C PHE A 132 20.89 7.82 -0.92
N CYS A 133 20.03 6.97 -0.36
CA CYS A 133 20.40 6.08 0.74
C CYS A 133 21.55 5.15 0.36
N LYS A 134 21.52 4.56 -0.84
CA LYS A 134 22.60 3.72 -1.36
C LYS A 134 23.92 4.48 -1.50
N THR A 135 23.88 5.73 -1.95
CA THR A 135 25.08 6.57 -2.10
C THR A 135 25.69 6.91 -0.74
N GLU A 136 24.84 7.13 0.26
CA GLU A 136 25.25 7.46 1.63
C GLU A 136 25.49 6.23 2.52
N GLY A 137 25.36 5.01 1.99
CA GLY A 137 25.52 3.76 2.73
C GLY A 137 24.47 3.55 3.83
N ILE A 138 23.24 3.99 3.59
CA ILE A 138 22.11 3.91 4.52
C ILE A 138 21.25 2.71 4.16
N GLU A 139 21.19 1.73 5.08
CA GLU A 139 20.28 0.59 4.96
C GLU A 139 18.81 1.06 4.94
N THR A 140 18.03 0.52 4.01
CA THR A 140 16.60 0.84 3.86
C THR A 140 15.74 -0.42 3.94
N ALA A 141 14.48 -0.23 4.30
CA ALA A 141 13.44 -1.25 4.19
C ALA A 141 12.17 -0.59 3.65
N VAL A 142 11.72 -1.04 2.47
CA VAL A 142 10.42 -0.67 1.92
C VAL A 142 9.44 -1.77 2.26
N ILE A 143 8.31 -1.40 2.85
CA ILE A 143 7.26 -2.34 3.23
C ILE A 143 6.03 -2.04 2.40
N ILE A 144 5.55 -3.06 1.70
CA ILE A 144 4.30 -2.99 0.93
C ILE A 144 3.25 -3.79 1.68
N CYS A 145 2.28 -3.09 2.26
CA CYS A 145 1.19 -3.72 3.01
C CYS A 145 -0.02 -3.98 2.12
N ARG A 146 -0.57 -5.19 2.18
CA ARG A 146 -1.76 -5.57 1.41
C ARG A 146 -2.98 -4.79 1.89
N SER A 147 -3.90 -4.49 0.98
CA SER A 147 -5.24 -4.01 1.33
C SER A 147 -6.31 -4.88 0.70
N SER A 148 -7.54 -4.79 1.20
CA SER A 148 -8.71 -5.43 0.56
C SER A 148 -9.08 -4.77 -0.79
N ASN A 149 -8.47 -3.63 -1.13
CA ASN A 149 -8.64 -2.99 -2.43
C ASN A 149 -7.54 -3.49 -3.37
N LEU A 150 -7.93 -4.24 -4.42
CA LEU A 150 -7.01 -4.79 -5.42
C LEU A 150 -6.14 -3.72 -6.12
N PHE A 151 -6.60 -2.47 -6.15
CA PHE A 151 -5.91 -1.36 -6.79
C PHE A 151 -5.11 -0.48 -5.82
N SER A 152 -5.04 -0.85 -4.53
CA SER A 152 -4.30 -0.07 -3.52
C SER A 152 -3.47 -0.96 -2.61
N SER A 153 -2.23 -0.54 -2.34
CA SER A 153 -1.39 -1.15 -1.32
C SER A 153 -0.70 -0.05 -0.51
N GLY A 154 -0.48 -0.30 0.78
CA GLY A 154 0.32 0.59 1.61
C GLY A 154 1.77 0.57 1.14
N TYR A 155 2.45 1.70 1.27
CA TYR A 155 3.87 1.85 1.03
C TYR A 155 4.47 2.59 2.22
N ASP A 156 5.36 1.92 2.94
CA ASP A 156 6.08 2.50 4.08
C ASP A 156 7.59 2.42 3.81
N PHE A 157 8.31 3.50 4.06
CA PHE A 157 9.75 3.60 3.87
C PHE A 157 10.45 3.77 5.21
N PHE A 158 11.32 2.82 5.52
CA PHE A 158 12.10 2.78 6.74
C PHE A 158 13.60 2.89 6.47
N VAL A 159 14.31 3.51 7.41
CA VAL A 159 15.78 3.55 7.44
C VAL A 159 16.27 3.28 8.86
N LYS A 160 17.57 3.10 9.07
CA LYS A 160 18.11 3.02 10.44
C LYS A 160 17.87 4.31 11.21
N GLU A 161 17.51 4.18 12.48
CA GLU A 161 17.11 5.31 13.35
C GLU A 161 18.11 6.46 13.36
N HIS A 162 19.42 6.16 13.42
CA HIS A 162 20.49 7.16 13.46
C HIS A 162 20.66 7.98 12.15
N LYS A 163 20.04 7.55 11.04
CA LYS A 163 20.05 8.23 9.74
C LYS A 163 18.72 8.89 9.36
N ALA A 164 17.68 8.74 10.20
CA ALA A 164 16.33 9.17 9.89
C ALA A 164 16.23 10.67 9.55
N ALA A 165 16.88 11.53 10.32
CA ALA A 165 16.81 12.98 10.14
C ALA A 165 17.35 13.45 8.78
N GLU A 166 18.45 12.86 8.35
CA GLU A 166 19.09 13.15 7.06
C GLU A 166 18.18 12.76 5.89
N VAL A 167 17.60 11.57 5.95
CA VAL A 167 16.70 11.05 4.92
C VAL A 167 15.38 11.84 4.89
N MET A 168 14.82 12.20 6.05
CA MET A 168 13.60 13.02 6.12
C MET A 168 13.79 14.40 5.49
N GLU A 169 14.93 15.06 5.70
CA GLU A 169 15.19 16.37 5.07
C GLU A 169 15.35 16.23 3.54
N PHE A 170 16.00 15.15 3.07
CA PHE A 170 16.07 14.85 1.64
C PHE A 170 14.67 14.62 1.03
N ILE A 171 13.85 13.79 1.67
CA ILE A 171 12.45 13.51 1.28
C ILE A 171 11.63 14.80 1.20
N LYS A 172 11.77 15.67 2.19
CA LYS A 172 11.11 16.99 2.20
C LYS A 172 11.57 17.86 1.02
N GLY A 173 12.86 17.84 0.67
CA GLY A 173 13.38 18.48 -0.54
C GLY A 173 12.70 17.98 -1.83
N LEU A 174 12.55 16.66 -1.96
CA LEU A 174 11.85 16.05 -3.11
C LEU A 174 10.35 16.40 -3.16
N LYS A 175 9.68 16.43 -2.01
CA LYS A 175 8.28 16.86 -1.92
C LYS A 175 8.13 18.32 -2.34
N ASN A 176 9.02 19.20 -1.88
CA ASN A 176 9.03 20.61 -2.24
C ASN A 176 9.35 20.86 -3.72
N SER A 177 10.04 19.93 -4.40
CA SER A 177 10.28 20.02 -5.84
C SER A 177 9.06 19.61 -6.68
N GLY A 178 7.93 19.24 -6.06
CA GLY A 178 6.71 18.83 -6.75
C GLY A 178 6.74 17.42 -7.33
N MET A 179 7.64 16.55 -6.84
CA MET A 179 7.78 15.18 -7.35
C MET A 179 6.62 14.26 -6.96
N ARG A 180 5.93 14.60 -5.88
CA ARG A 180 4.65 14.00 -5.47
C ARG A 180 3.61 15.11 -5.52
N ASP A 181 2.61 14.95 -6.38
CA ASP A 181 1.47 15.86 -6.45
C ASP A 181 0.28 15.25 -5.69
N PRO A 182 -0.02 15.72 -4.46
CA PRO A 182 -1.14 15.18 -3.69
C PRO A 182 -2.49 15.45 -4.36
N VAL A 183 -2.60 16.47 -5.22
CA VAL A 183 -3.85 16.73 -5.98
C VAL A 183 -4.03 15.65 -7.03
N LYS A 184 -2.98 15.34 -7.79
CA LYS A 184 -2.99 14.25 -8.77
C LYS A 184 -3.35 12.91 -8.10
N TYR A 185 -2.62 12.54 -7.05
CA TYR A 185 -2.87 11.30 -6.29
C TYR A 185 -4.34 11.20 -5.84
N ASN A 186 -4.85 12.21 -5.12
CA ASN A 186 -6.22 12.18 -4.60
C ASN A 186 -7.24 12.11 -5.74
N SER A 187 -6.97 12.81 -6.85
CA SER A 187 -7.85 12.83 -8.00
C SER A 187 -7.96 11.43 -8.65
N GLU A 188 -6.84 10.76 -8.86
CA GLU A 188 -6.81 9.40 -9.41
C GLU A 188 -7.39 8.37 -8.41
N ALA A 189 -7.12 8.51 -7.11
CA ALA A 189 -7.69 7.65 -6.07
C ALA A 189 -9.22 7.72 -6.02
N ILE A 190 -9.80 8.90 -6.19
CA ILE A 190 -11.26 9.12 -6.13
C ILE A 190 -11.94 8.67 -7.42
N THR A 191 -11.33 8.95 -8.57
CA THR A 191 -11.99 8.79 -9.88
C THR A 191 -11.66 7.46 -10.55
N GLY A 192 -10.51 6.86 -10.23
CA GLY A 192 -9.94 5.74 -10.98
C GLY A 192 -9.53 6.10 -12.41
N VAL A 193 -9.54 7.39 -12.78
CA VAL A 193 -9.23 7.89 -14.12
C VAL A 193 -7.87 8.59 -14.09
N PRO A 194 -6.95 8.28 -15.02
CA PRO A 194 -5.67 8.98 -15.18
C PRO A 194 -5.87 10.50 -15.19
N TYR A 195 -5.07 11.23 -14.43
CA TYR A 195 -5.24 12.67 -14.23
C TYR A 195 -5.25 13.44 -15.57
N SER A 196 -4.42 13.01 -16.52
CA SER A 196 -4.36 13.57 -17.88
C SER A 196 -5.66 13.40 -18.70
N GLN A 197 -6.52 12.46 -18.33
CA GLN A 197 -7.75 12.08 -19.04
C GLN A 197 -9.03 12.55 -18.33
N GLN A 198 -8.92 13.24 -17.20
CA GLN A 198 -10.07 13.62 -16.39
C GLN A 198 -10.95 14.67 -17.08
N THR A 199 -12.25 14.38 -17.10
CA THR A 199 -13.29 15.30 -17.57
C THR A 199 -13.64 16.32 -16.50
N GLU A 200 -14.46 17.32 -16.87
CA GLU A 200 -14.98 18.28 -15.90
C GLU A 200 -15.84 17.63 -14.81
N LYS A 201 -16.52 16.51 -15.13
CA LYS A 201 -17.30 15.76 -14.15
C LYS A 201 -16.41 15.09 -13.10
N ASP A 202 -15.27 14.56 -13.52
CA ASP A 202 -14.29 13.94 -12.61
C ASP A 202 -13.72 15.00 -11.64
N LYS A 203 -13.37 16.17 -12.16
CA LYS A 203 -12.92 17.31 -11.33
C LYS A 203 -13.99 17.76 -10.34
N GLN A 204 -15.25 17.81 -10.76
CA GLN A 204 -16.37 18.12 -9.87
C GLN A 204 -16.54 17.07 -8.78
N LEU A 205 -16.40 15.77 -9.10
CA LEU A 205 -16.45 14.69 -8.13
C LEU A 205 -15.35 14.84 -7.07
N VAL A 206 -14.12 15.13 -7.50
CA VAL A 206 -12.98 15.36 -6.60
C VAL A 206 -13.21 16.56 -5.69
N LEU A 207 -13.76 17.66 -6.23
CA LEU A 207 -14.11 18.82 -5.43
C LEU A 207 -15.25 18.53 -4.43
N ALA A 208 -16.27 17.77 -4.82
CA ALA A 208 -17.31 17.31 -3.90
C ALA A 208 -16.73 16.47 -2.76
N ALA A 209 -15.84 15.51 -3.08
CA ALA A 209 -15.19 14.68 -2.08
C ALA A 209 -14.35 15.51 -1.10
N ALA A 210 -13.62 16.52 -1.60
CA ALA A 210 -12.85 17.45 -0.76
C ALA A 210 -13.75 18.27 0.18
N LEU A 211 -14.91 18.74 -0.30
CA LEU A 211 -15.90 19.44 0.52
C LEU A 211 -16.45 18.54 1.62
N VAL A 212 -16.82 17.30 1.29
CA VAL A 212 -17.32 16.32 2.25
C VAL A 212 -16.28 15.99 3.31
N LYS A 213 -15.02 15.78 2.90
CA LYS A 213 -13.89 15.57 3.82
C LYS A 213 -13.66 16.75 4.76
N SER A 214 -14.04 17.96 4.35
CA SER A 214 -13.96 19.19 5.17
C SER A 214 -15.16 19.39 6.10
N GLY A 215 -16.10 18.43 6.15
CA GLY A 215 -17.27 18.47 7.03
C GLY A 215 -18.56 19.00 6.40
N VAL A 216 -18.56 19.27 5.09
CA VAL A 216 -19.77 19.68 4.36
C VAL A 216 -20.64 18.46 4.08
N THR A 217 -21.97 18.56 4.20
CA THR A 217 -22.83 17.40 3.87
C THR A 217 -22.81 17.12 2.36
N PRO A 218 -23.03 15.87 1.91
CA PRO A 218 -23.09 15.56 0.48
C PRO A 218 -24.07 16.45 -0.31
N GLU A 219 -25.22 16.78 0.26
CA GLU A 219 -26.23 17.63 -0.36
C GLU A 219 -25.74 19.06 -0.54
N GLN A 220 -25.05 19.61 0.47
CA GLN A 220 -24.45 20.94 0.42
C GLN A 220 -23.30 21.00 -0.58
N ALA A 221 -22.48 19.94 -0.67
CA ALA A 221 -21.40 19.84 -1.65
C ALA A 221 -21.97 19.86 -3.08
N VAL A 222 -23.01 19.05 -3.36
CA VAL A 222 -23.71 19.06 -4.66
C VAL A 222 -24.33 20.42 -4.96
N GLY A 223 -24.95 21.07 -3.98
CA GLY A 223 -25.50 22.42 -4.12
C GLY A 223 -24.44 23.45 -4.51
N THR A 224 -23.28 23.41 -3.85
CA THR A 224 -22.13 24.28 -4.13
C THR A 224 -21.62 24.10 -5.55
N LEU A 225 -21.47 22.85 -6.02
CA LEU A 225 -21.03 22.56 -7.39
C LEU A 225 -22.02 23.08 -8.45
N LYS A 226 -23.33 23.00 -8.18
CA LYS A 226 -24.36 23.56 -9.08
C LYS A 226 -24.26 25.08 -9.19
N ILE A 227 -23.91 25.77 -8.11
CA ILE A 227 -23.68 27.22 -8.13
C ILE A 227 -22.40 27.53 -8.93
N LEU A 228 -21.30 26.84 -8.64
CA LEU A 228 -20.02 27.04 -9.33
C LEU A 228 -20.13 26.83 -10.85
N SER A 229 -20.82 25.79 -11.29
CA SER A 229 -21.06 25.51 -12.71
C SER A 229 -21.91 26.58 -13.39
N LYS A 230 -22.95 27.11 -12.71
CA LYS A 230 -23.73 28.25 -13.22
C LYS A 230 -22.87 29.50 -13.37
N VAL A 231 -22.06 29.83 -12.37
CA VAL A 231 -21.14 30.99 -12.41
C VAL A 231 -20.12 30.85 -13.54
N ALA A 232 -19.52 29.67 -13.69
CA ALA A 232 -18.56 29.40 -14.77
C ALA A 232 -19.17 29.56 -16.17
N ASN A 233 -20.46 29.21 -16.34
CA ASN A 233 -21.17 29.38 -17.61
C ASN A 233 -21.51 30.85 -17.89
N LEU A 234 -21.89 31.62 -16.88
CA LEU A 234 -22.13 33.07 -17.00
C LEU A 234 -20.86 33.83 -17.42
N GLY A 235 -19.68 33.40 -16.97
CA GLY A 235 -18.40 33.99 -17.39
C GLY A 235 -17.97 33.65 -18.83
N LYS A 236 -18.57 32.62 -19.45
CA LYS A 236 -18.30 32.21 -20.84
C LYS A 236 -19.23 32.87 -21.85
N GLU A 237 -20.36 33.42 -21.42
CA GLU A 237 -21.20 34.28 -22.24
C GLU A 237 -20.47 35.62 -22.47
N LYS A 238 -19.84 35.75 -23.64
CA LYS A 238 -19.12 36.96 -24.07
C LYS A 238 -19.99 38.20 -23.88
N LEU A 239 -19.42 39.22 -23.22
CA LEU A 239 -19.84 40.62 -23.39
C LEU A 239 -20.08 40.88 -24.89
N PRO A 240 -21.26 41.38 -25.29
CA PRO A 240 -21.58 41.59 -26.69
C PRO A 240 -20.51 42.49 -27.32
N SER A 241 -19.88 42.00 -28.39
CA SER A 241 -18.91 42.77 -29.15
C SER A 241 -19.61 44.05 -29.62
N LYS A 242 -19.09 45.21 -29.21
CA LYS A 242 -19.55 46.51 -29.70
C LYS A 242 -19.41 46.50 -31.22
N GLN A 243 -20.52 46.27 -31.92
CA GLN A 243 -20.56 46.43 -33.37
C GLN A 243 -20.21 47.89 -33.69
N ALA A 244 -19.06 48.08 -34.33
CA ALA A 244 -18.63 49.35 -34.86
C ALA A 244 -19.67 49.82 -35.90
N LYS A 245 -20.47 50.83 -35.54
CA LYS A 245 -21.33 51.57 -36.47
C LYS A 245 -20.43 52.22 -37.54
N LYS A 246 -20.28 51.58 -38.69
CA LYS A 246 -19.72 52.22 -39.89
C LYS A 246 -20.70 53.32 -40.33
N GLY A 247 -20.30 54.57 -40.10
CA GLY A 247 -20.97 55.75 -40.62
C GLY A 247 -21.02 55.73 -42.14
N LYS A 248 -22.24 55.77 -42.68
CA LYS A 248 -22.53 55.91 -44.10
C LYS A 248 -22.24 57.37 -44.49
N LYS A 249 -21.10 57.65 -45.12
CA LYS A 249 -20.86 58.95 -45.78
C LYS A 249 -21.75 59.01 -47.03
N ARG A 250 -22.67 59.98 -47.06
CA ARG A 250 -23.36 60.44 -48.28
C ARG A 250 -22.41 61.40 -49.01
N SER A 251 -22.07 61.08 -50.25
CA SER A 251 -21.45 62.01 -51.20
C SER A 251 -22.55 62.77 -51.93
N SER A 252 -22.54 64.08 -51.76
CA SER A 252 -23.12 65.08 -52.67
C SER A 252 -22.16 65.38 -53.81
#